data_AF-A0A7V2MVG8-F1
#
_entry.id   AF-A0A7V2MVG8-F1
#
_cell.length_a   1.000
_cell.length_b   1.000
_cell.length_c   1.000
_cell.angle_alpha   90.00
_cell.angle_beta   90.00
_cell.angle_gamma   90.00
#
_symmetry.space_group_name_H-M   'P 1'
#
loop_
_entity.id
_entity.type
_entity.pdbx_description
1 polymer ?
#
loop_
_entity_poly.entity_id
_entity_poly.type
_entity_poly.pdbx_seq_one_letter_code
_entity_poly.pdbx_strand_id
1 'polypeptide(L)'
;MRRSALAGAALLVTAALGLAAGAARGQHGHADHGDHHRHADAPAPAPAPGRRVTAEALHRSGGVPPGWRFTLPPGDPARGREVFVRLECYQCHGVRGETFPGEPDAGARRGPDLTGVGAHHPAEYLAESIVSPNAVIVEGPGHVGPDGRSTMPDFADSLTVAELIDLVAYLKSLTAEADHGAHAAGAAEAERTVGPYRIRLVYHPPGTPGAEGGRAGTRRARPGHLMAFVTDAVSGAPVPYLPVTATPRGGAASRPVTLAPMVDDHGFHYGVDVTLPAGTRAVVLAIGAAALRTAGPVAGRYAKPVTAVFDVRPGR
;
A
#
# COMPACT_ATOMS: atom_id res chain seq x y z
N MET A 1 77.45 14.98 -29.30
CA MET A 1 77.72 14.31 -30.60
C MET A 1 76.47 13.54 -31.03
N ARG A 2 75.96 13.82 -32.26
CA ARG A 2 75.02 13.05 -33.13
C ARG A 2 73.73 12.48 -32.47
N ARG A 3 72.55 13.12 -32.60
CA ARG A 3 71.53 13.00 -33.68
C ARG A 3 71.35 11.57 -34.25
N SER A 4 70.15 11.00 -34.12
CA SER A 4 69.25 10.64 -35.26
C SER A 4 67.92 10.03 -34.79
N ALA A 5 66.83 10.57 -35.32
CA ALA A 5 65.48 10.01 -35.33
C ALA A 5 65.24 9.28 -36.66
N LEU A 6 64.38 8.26 -36.67
CA LEU A 6 63.68 7.65 -37.84
C LEU A 6 62.51 6.84 -37.22
N ALA A 7 61.25 7.28 -37.31
CA ALA A 7 60.33 7.24 -38.46
C ALA A 7 59.81 5.83 -38.81
N GLY A 8 58.54 5.60 -38.41
CA GLY A 8 57.45 4.91 -39.11
C GLY A 8 57.70 3.64 -39.94
N ALA A 9 56.98 2.58 -39.57
CA ALA A 9 56.40 1.65 -40.53
C ALA A 9 55.09 1.09 -39.95
N ALA A 10 53.96 1.52 -40.49
CA ALA A 10 52.65 0.92 -40.26
C ALA A 10 52.52 -0.31 -41.17
N LEU A 11 52.20 -1.48 -40.61
CA LEU A 11 51.81 -2.66 -41.36
C LEU A 11 50.33 -2.96 -41.07
N LEU A 12 49.49 -2.70 -42.07
CA LEU A 12 48.13 -3.18 -42.17
C LEU A 12 48.15 -4.70 -42.38
N VAL A 13 47.56 -5.45 -41.45
CA VAL A 13 47.23 -6.87 -41.66
C VAL A 13 45.72 -6.98 -41.80
N THR A 14 45.26 -7.05 -43.05
CA THR A 14 43.92 -7.51 -43.41
C THR A 14 43.95 -9.03 -43.52
N ALA A 15 43.26 -9.74 -42.62
CA ALA A 15 43.02 -11.17 -42.75
C ALA A 15 41.54 -11.41 -43.08
N ALA A 16 41.34 -12.06 -44.23
CA ALA A 16 40.05 -12.31 -44.86
C ALA A 16 39.25 -13.43 -44.18
N LEU A 17 37.92 -13.33 -44.31
CA LEU A 17 36.92 -14.35 -44.01
C LEU A 17 37.24 -15.69 -44.68
N GLY A 18 37.22 -16.77 -43.89
CA GLY A 18 37.05 -18.14 -44.38
C GLY A 18 35.77 -18.74 -43.81
N LEU A 19 34.75 -18.91 -44.66
CA LEU A 19 33.60 -19.77 -44.39
C LEU A 19 34.07 -21.23 -44.37
N ALA A 20 33.74 -21.96 -43.31
CA ALA A 20 33.74 -23.43 -43.30
C ALA A 20 32.39 -23.92 -42.79
N ALA A 21 31.56 -24.38 -43.72
CA ALA A 21 30.38 -25.18 -43.45
C ALA A 21 30.81 -26.65 -43.26
N GLY A 22 30.46 -27.25 -42.13
CA GLY A 22 30.69 -28.66 -41.83
C GLY A 22 29.60 -29.17 -40.91
N ALA A 23 28.68 -29.95 -41.47
CA ALA A 23 27.56 -30.57 -40.78
C ALA A 23 28.03 -31.69 -39.84
N ALA A 24 27.58 -31.67 -38.59
CA ALA A 24 27.57 -32.84 -37.73
C ALA A 24 26.18 -32.97 -37.09
N ARG A 25 25.46 -34.01 -37.51
CA ARG A 25 24.23 -34.49 -36.90
C ARG A 25 24.57 -35.16 -35.57
N GLY A 26 23.96 -34.70 -34.48
CA GLY A 26 23.89 -35.40 -33.21
C GLY A 26 22.47 -35.31 -32.68
N GLN A 27 21.73 -36.41 -32.80
CA GLN A 27 20.37 -36.57 -32.29
C GLN A 27 20.45 -36.93 -30.80
N HIS A 28 19.92 -36.09 -29.93
CA HIS A 28 19.51 -36.51 -28.58
C HIS A 28 18.24 -35.77 -28.16
N GLY A 29 17.17 -36.54 -28.02
CA GLY A 29 16.25 -36.53 -26.88
C GLY A 29 15.47 -35.26 -26.58
N HIS A 30 14.16 -35.33 -26.82
CA HIS A 30 13.13 -34.45 -26.28
C HIS A 30 13.28 -34.22 -24.76
N ALA A 31 13.24 -32.95 -24.35
CA ALA A 31 12.64 -32.51 -23.10
C ALA A 31 11.93 -31.19 -23.37
N ASP A 32 10.60 -31.28 -23.45
CA ASP A 32 9.66 -30.18 -23.43
C ASP A 32 9.78 -29.46 -22.07
N HIS A 33 10.29 -28.23 -22.09
CA HIS A 33 10.28 -27.35 -20.92
C HIS A 33 9.68 -26.01 -21.33
N GLY A 34 8.39 -25.88 -21.02
CA GLY A 34 7.79 -24.71 -20.40
C GLY A 34 8.01 -23.39 -21.12
N ASP A 35 7.01 -22.97 -21.88
CA ASP A 35 6.78 -21.56 -22.24
C ASP A 35 6.70 -20.72 -20.96
N HIS A 36 7.83 -20.17 -20.53
CA HIS A 36 7.86 -19.09 -19.55
C HIS A 36 7.27 -17.87 -20.22
N HIS A 37 5.96 -17.67 -20.05
CA HIS A 37 5.30 -16.40 -20.28
C HIS A 37 6.07 -15.30 -19.55
N ARG A 38 6.88 -14.55 -20.29
CA ARG A 38 7.38 -13.24 -19.85
C ARG A 38 6.16 -12.36 -19.71
N HIS A 39 5.71 -12.17 -18.47
CA HIS A 39 4.86 -11.04 -18.15
C HIS A 39 5.62 -9.79 -18.57
N ALA A 40 5.16 -9.12 -19.62
CA ALA A 40 5.68 -7.82 -19.98
C ALA A 40 5.40 -6.88 -18.81
N ASP A 41 6.46 -6.39 -18.17
CA ASP A 41 6.39 -5.42 -17.10
C ASP A 41 5.54 -4.24 -17.57
N ALA A 42 4.40 -4.04 -16.91
CA ALA A 42 3.62 -2.84 -17.13
C ALA A 42 4.50 -1.64 -16.70
N PRO A 43 4.73 -0.65 -17.58
CA PRO A 43 5.56 0.48 -17.24
C PRO A 43 4.97 1.21 -16.02
N ALA A 44 5.82 1.49 -15.03
CA ALA A 44 5.44 2.23 -13.85
C ALA A 44 4.74 3.54 -14.26
N PRO A 45 3.63 3.93 -13.59
CA PRO A 45 2.91 5.14 -13.92
C PRO A 45 3.85 6.35 -13.81
N ALA A 46 3.85 7.20 -14.83
CA ALA A 46 4.66 8.41 -14.86
C ALA A 46 4.32 9.31 -13.65
N PRO A 47 5.32 9.93 -13.00
CA PRO A 47 5.08 10.79 -11.84
C PRO A 47 4.15 11.96 -12.23
N ALA A 48 3.19 12.25 -11.36
CA ALA A 48 2.30 13.39 -11.53
C ALA A 48 3.12 14.70 -11.68
N PRO A 49 2.70 15.63 -12.55
CA PRO A 49 3.45 16.86 -12.76
C PRO A 49 3.58 17.64 -11.46
N GLY A 50 4.82 18.02 -11.12
CA GLY A 50 5.13 18.75 -9.90
C GLY A 50 4.33 20.06 -9.79
N ARG A 51 3.75 20.30 -8.61
CA ARG A 51 3.00 21.53 -8.33
C ARG A 51 3.97 22.71 -8.25
N ARG A 52 3.79 23.71 -9.10
CA ARG A 52 4.58 24.95 -9.07
C ARG A 52 4.00 25.90 -8.00
N VAL A 53 4.85 26.42 -7.14
CA VAL A 53 4.54 27.45 -6.13
C VAL A 53 5.68 28.45 -6.08
N THR A 54 5.39 29.74 -5.92
CA THR A 54 6.43 30.76 -5.76
C THR A 54 6.98 30.74 -4.33
N ALA A 55 8.23 31.16 -4.14
CA ALA A 55 8.82 31.27 -2.81
C ALA A 55 7.99 32.16 -1.87
N GLU A 56 7.50 33.30 -2.38
CA GLU A 56 6.60 34.20 -1.65
C GLU A 56 5.30 33.50 -1.20
N ALA A 57 4.66 32.76 -2.11
CA ALA A 57 3.44 32.02 -1.77
C ALA A 57 3.70 30.92 -0.74
N LEU A 58 4.87 30.27 -0.79
CA LEU A 58 5.28 29.25 0.15
C LEU A 58 5.57 29.82 1.54
N HIS A 59 6.26 30.96 1.63
CA HIS A 59 6.48 31.65 2.91
C HIS A 59 5.16 32.05 3.57
N ARG A 60 4.21 32.59 2.77
CA ARG A 60 2.87 32.93 3.28
C ARG A 60 2.06 31.71 3.73
N SER A 61 2.38 30.50 3.28
CA SER A 61 1.73 29.26 3.70
C SER A 61 2.47 28.53 4.82
N GLY A 62 3.46 29.15 5.47
CA GLY A 62 4.21 28.54 6.58
C GLY A 62 5.39 27.67 6.14
N GLY A 63 5.92 27.87 4.93
CA GLY A 63 7.17 27.25 4.47
C GLY A 63 7.01 25.88 3.78
N VAL A 64 5.83 25.26 3.88
CA VAL A 64 5.47 24.04 3.14
C VAL A 64 4.14 24.24 2.42
N PRO A 65 3.93 23.61 1.23
CA PRO A 65 2.64 23.72 0.56
C PRO A 65 1.52 23.09 1.40
N PRO A 66 0.32 23.68 1.46
CA PRO A 66 -0.81 23.04 2.12
C PRO A 66 -1.12 21.67 1.52
N GLY A 67 -1.26 20.66 2.39
CA GLY A 67 -1.46 19.26 1.99
C GLY A 67 -0.20 18.54 1.51
N TRP A 68 0.97 19.16 1.63
CA TRP A 68 2.23 18.48 1.32
C TRP A 68 2.49 17.35 2.33
N ARG A 69 2.89 16.20 1.79
CA ARG A 69 3.37 15.04 2.54
C ARG A 69 4.60 14.52 1.82
N PHE A 70 5.60 14.09 2.57
CA PHE A 70 6.71 13.35 1.99
C PHE A 70 6.18 12.06 1.35
N THR A 71 6.59 11.78 0.11
CA THR A 71 6.26 10.53 -0.59
C THR A 71 7.52 10.01 -1.25
N LEU A 72 7.65 8.68 -1.31
CA LEU A 72 8.75 8.07 -2.05
C LEU A 72 8.46 8.17 -3.56
N PRO A 73 9.46 8.50 -4.39
CA PRO A 73 9.31 8.41 -5.83
C PRO A 73 9.11 6.94 -6.27
N PRO A 74 8.64 6.69 -7.50
CA PRO A 74 8.59 5.35 -8.05
C PRO A 74 9.98 4.68 -8.04
N GLY A 75 10.04 3.43 -7.60
CA GLY A 75 11.23 2.57 -7.63
C GLY A 75 11.07 1.39 -8.58
N ASP A 76 12.10 0.55 -8.64
CA ASP A 76 12.16 -0.68 -9.43
C ASP A 76 11.98 -1.92 -8.53
N PRO A 77 10.84 -2.65 -8.64
CA PRO A 77 10.59 -3.85 -7.85
C PRO A 77 11.61 -4.98 -8.05
N ALA A 78 12.20 -5.11 -9.25
CA ALA A 78 13.17 -6.17 -9.51
C ALA A 78 14.47 -5.91 -8.74
N ARG A 79 14.99 -4.67 -8.81
CA ARG A 79 16.13 -4.25 -7.98
C ARG A 79 15.80 -4.30 -6.49
N GLY A 80 14.57 -3.97 -6.12
CA GLY A 80 14.11 -4.07 -4.74
C GLY A 80 14.16 -5.50 -4.20
N ARG A 81 13.78 -6.48 -5.02
CA ARG A 81 13.90 -7.90 -4.67
C ARG A 81 15.36 -8.31 -4.48
N GLU A 82 16.27 -7.82 -5.30
CA GLU A 82 17.72 -8.06 -5.13
C GLU A 82 18.23 -7.50 -3.79
N VAL A 83 17.78 -6.30 -3.40
CA VAL A 83 18.09 -5.72 -2.09
C VAL A 83 17.50 -6.56 -0.95
N PHE A 84 16.26 -7.04 -1.08
CA PHE A 84 15.60 -7.92 -0.10
C PHE A 84 16.38 -9.22 0.14
N VAL A 85 16.93 -9.81 -0.93
CA VAL A 85 17.79 -11.00 -0.85
C VAL A 85 19.15 -10.66 -0.24
N ARG A 86 19.80 -9.58 -0.71
CA ARG A 86 21.13 -9.18 -0.22
C ARG A 86 21.15 -8.88 1.27
N LEU A 87 20.11 -8.22 1.76
CA LEU A 87 19.96 -7.90 3.19
C LEU A 87 19.36 -9.06 4.00
N GLU A 88 19.12 -10.20 3.36
CA GLU A 88 18.59 -11.41 3.99
C GLU A 88 17.27 -11.18 4.74
N CYS A 89 16.42 -10.26 4.26
CA CYS A 89 15.14 -9.95 4.90
C CYS A 89 14.25 -11.20 5.03
N TYR A 90 14.42 -12.16 4.11
CA TYR A 90 13.73 -13.46 4.09
C TYR A 90 14.08 -14.38 5.28
N GLN A 91 15.16 -14.11 6.03
CA GLN A 91 15.50 -14.87 7.24
C GLN A 91 14.50 -14.62 8.37
N CYS A 92 13.85 -13.46 8.35
CA CYS A 92 12.83 -13.09 9.33
C CYS A 92 11.43 -13.02 8.73
N HIS A 93 11.28 -12.65 7.47
CA HIS A 93 9.99 -12.39 6.83
C HIS A 93 9.64 -13.43 5.77
N GLY A 94 8.39 -13.91 5.79
CA GLY A 94 7.85 -14.76 4.73
C GLY A 94 7.21 -13.96 3.59
N VAL A 95 7.32 -14.46 2.35
CA VAL A 95 6.55 -13.97 1.19
C VAL A 95 6.01 -15.18 0.43
N ARG A 96 4.69 -15.37 0.44
CA ARG A 96 4.05 -16.51 -0.23
C ARG A 96 4.22 -16.42 -1.74
N GLY A 97 4.50 -17.55 -2.37
CA GLY A 97 4.70 -17.65 -3.81
C GLY A 97 6.11 -17.26 -4.27
N GLU A 98 6.96 -16.84 -3.34
CA GLU A 98 8.38 -16.62 -3.59
C GLU A 98 9.26 -17.64 -2.87
N THR A 99 10.47 -17.82 -3.39
CA THR A 99 11.48 -18.72 -2.81
C THR A 99 12.78 -17.96 -2.70
N PHE A 100 13.45 -18.10 -1.55
CA PHE A 100 14.71 -17.44 -1.26
C PHE A 100 15.79 -18.44 -0.80
N PRO A 101 17.08 -18.14 -1.04
CA PRO A 101 18.16 -19.08 -0.71
C PRO A 101 18.27 -19.33 0.79
N GLY A 102 18.03 -20.57 1.23
CA GLY A 102 18.18 -20.94 2.64
C GLY A 102 17.16 -20.28 3.56
N GLU A 103 15.95 -20.02 3.06
CA GLU A 103 14.87 -19.47 3.88
C GLU A 103 14.47 -20.46 5.00
N PRO A 104 14.23 -19.97 6.23
CA PRO A 104 13.73 -20.81 7.31
C PRO A 104 12.32 -21.33 7.01
N ASP A 105 11.97 -22.46 7.63
CA ASP A 105 10.59 -22.93 7.69
C ASP A 105 9.67 -21.81 8.17
N ALA A 106 8.45 -21.75 7.63
CA ALA A 106 7.51 -20.65 7.92
C ALA A 106 7.28 -20.42 9.42
N GLY A 107 7.27 -21.48 10.24
CA GLY A 107 7.11 -21.40 11.70
C GLY A 107 8.36 -20.97 12.49
N ALA A 108 9.53 -20.90 11.85
CA ALA A 108 10.79 -20.49 12.47
C ALA A 108 11.13 -19.00 12.23
N ARG A 109 10.35 -18.32 11.38
CA ARG A 109 10.50 -16.91 11.03
C ARG A 109 10.06 -16.03 12.21
N ARG A 110 10.89 -15.04 12.54
CA ARG A 110 10.66 -14.15 13.70
C ARG A 110 9.93 -12.85 13.36
N GLY A 111 9.86 -12.48 12.08
CA GLY A 111 9.17 -11.29 11.62
C GLY A 111 7.75 -11.61 11.12
N PRO A 112 6.88 -10.59 11.04
CA PRO A 112 5.56 -10.74 10.43
C PRO A 112 5.69 -11.16 8.97
N ASP A 113 4.74 -11.96 8.50
CA ASP A 113 4.64 -12.34 7.09
C ASP A 113 4.34 -11.10 6.23
N LEU A 114 5.07 -10.94 5.12
CA LEU A 114 4.97 -9.78 4.22
C LEU A 114 4.07 -10.04 3.01
N THR A 115 3.40 -11.20 2.96
CA THR A 115 2.44 -11.49 1.88
C THR A 115 1.30 -10.47 1.91
N GLY A 116 1.08 -9.78 0.79
CA GLY A 116 0.02 -8.80 0.68
C GLY A 116 0.33 -7.43 1.30
N VAL A 117 1.51 -7.25 1.91
CA VAL A 117 1.90 -6.02 2.61
C VAL A 117 1.74 -4.77 1.74
N GLY A 118 1.95 -4.92 0.43
CA GLY A 118 1.82 -3.85 -0.55
C GLY A 118 0.39 -3.30 -0.69
N ALA A 119 -0.64 -4.10 -0.40
CA ALA A 119 -2.03 -3.65 -0.40
C ALA A 119 -2.44 -2.96 0.91
N HIS A 120 -1.77 -3.28 2.01
CA HIS A 120 -2.19 -2.89 3.35
C HIS A 120 -1.50 -1.63 3.89
N HIS A 121 -0.31 -1.30 3.40
CA HIS A 121 0.50 -0.21 3.96
C HIS A 121 0.92 0.83 2.91
N PRO A 122 0.98 2.12 3.29
CA PRO A 122 1.56 3.15 2.44
C PRO A 122 3.08 2.96 2.32
N ALA A 123 3.67 3.40 1.21
CA ALA A 123 5.09 3.23 0.93
C ALA A 123 5.99 3.82 2.02
N GLU A 124 5.59 4.96 2.58
CA GLU A 124 6.38 5.67 3.59
C GLU A 124 6.39 4.95 4.94
N TYR A 125 5.32 4.23 5.29
CA TYR A 125 5.28 3.40 6.50
C TYR A 125 6.24 2.21 6.39
N LEU A 126 6.29 1.59 5.20
CA LEU A 126 7.25 0.51 4.93
C LEU A 126 8.69 1.02 5.00
N ALA A 127 8.94 2.20 4.43
CA ALA A 127 10.25 2.85 4.50
C ALA A 127 10.69 3.12 5.94
N GLU A 128 9.82 3.74 6.75
CA GLU A 128 10.10 4.02 8.17
C GLU A 128 10.32 2.74 8.97
N SER A 129 9.55 1.68 8.70
CA SER A 129 9.74 0.38 9.35
C SER A 129 11.12 -0.23 9.07
N ILE A 130 11.72 0.05 7.91
CA ILE A 130 13.05 -0.45 7.51
C ILE A 130 14.19 0.35 8.14
N VAL A 131 14.09 1.69 8.13
CA VAL A 131 15.18 2.58 8.56
C VAL A 131 14.99 3.16 9.97
N SER A 132 13.88 2.82 10.61
CA SER A 132 13.55 3.24 11.98
C SER A 132 12.52 2.28 12.60
N PRO A 133 12.85 0.99 12.76
CA PRO A 133 11.92 -0.06 13.19
C PRO A 133 11.36 0.14 14.61
N ASN A 134 11.88 1.11 15.37
CA ASN A 134 11.37 1.48 16.70
C ASN A 134 10.45 2.71 16.70
N ALA A 135 10.19 3.32 15.54
CA ALA A 135 9.21 4.41 15.43
C ALA A 135 7.78 3.92 15.66
N VAL A 136 7.48 2.71 15.19
CA VAL A 136 6.23 1.98 15.45
C VAL A 136 6.59 0.53 15.75
N ILE A 137 6.41 0.11 17.01
CA ILE A 137 6.69 -1.27 17.43
C ILE A 137 5.42 -2.09 17.28
N VAL A 138 5.46 -3.07 16.37
CA VAL A 138 4.37 -4.04 16.18
C VAL A 138 4.54 -5.19 17.16
N GLU A 139 3.65 -5.29 18.14
CA GLU A 139 3.66 -6.39 19.10
C GLU A 139 3.34 -7.73 18.42
N GLY A 140 4.02 -8.79 18.86
CA GLY A 140 3.83 -10.14 18.35
C GLY A 140 4.92 -11.09 18.86
N PRO A 141 4.70 -12.41 18.80
CA PRO A 141 5.71 -13.38 19.22
C PRO A 141 7.03 -13.17 18.46
N GLY A 142 8.10 -12.84 19.19
CA GLY A 142 9.44 -12.65 18.60
C GLY A 142 9.69 -11.29 17.92
N HIS A 143 8.69 -10.41 17.83
CA HIS A 143 8.85 -9.08 17.21
C HIS A 143 9.55 -8.06 18.13
N VAL A 144 9.47 -8.29 19.45
CA VAL A 144 10.00 -7.37 20.46
C VAL A 144 11.03 -8.11 21.33
N GLY A 145 12.22 -7.52 21.44
CA GLY A 145 13.30 -8.04 22.26
C GLY A 145 13.07 -7.81 23.76
N PRO A 146 13.88 -8.41 24.64
CA PRO A 146 13.78 -8.23 26.10
C PRO A 146 13.97 -6.78 26.57
N ASP A 147 14.60 -5.94 25.74
CA ASP A 147 14.82 -4.51 25.94
C ASP A 147 13.60 -3.65 25.53
N GLY A 148 12.52 -4.27 25.07
CA GLY A 148 11.31 -3.59 24.61
C GLY A 148 11.45 -2.95 23.22
N ARG A 149 12.51 -3.27 22.47
CA ARG A 149 12.75 -2.75 21.12
C ARG A 149 12.35 -3.76 20.05
N SER A 150 12.12 -3.30 18.83
CA SER A 150 11.90 -4.19 17.69
C SER A 150 13.11 -5.11 17.48
N THR A 151 12.87 -6.40 17.21
CA THR A 151 13.91 -7.36 16.81
C THR A 151 14.34 -7.19 15.35
N MET A 152 13.59 -6.41 14.56
CA MET A 152 14.00 -5.99 13.23
C MET A 152 15.19 -5.02 13.35
N PRO A 153 16.33 -5.31 12.68
CA PRO A 153 17.47 -4.39 12.66
C PRO A 153 17.12 -3.06 11.98
N ASP A 154 17.82 -2.01 12.38
CA ASP A 154 17.80 -0.73 11.67
C ASP A 154 18.73 -0.80 10.45
N PHE A 155 18.19 -0.53 9.26
CA PHE A 155 18.93 -0.58 8.00
C PHE A 155 19.30 0.80 7.44
N ALA A 156 19.12 1.89 8.18
CA ALA A 156 19.42 3.25 7.72
C ALA A 156 20.84 3.41 7.16
N ASP A 157 21.82 2.78 7.80
CA ASP A 157 23.23 2.83 7.40
C ASP A 157 23.64 1.70 6.40
N SER A 158 22.71 0.78 6.09
CA SER A 158 22.94 -0.37 5.20
C SER A 158 22.31 -0.21 3.81
N LEU A 159 21.62 0.90 3.58
CA LEU A 159 20.87 1.19 2.36
C LEU A 159 21.27 2.54 1.78
N THR A 160 21.43 2.59 0.47
CA THR A 160 21.34 3.89 -0.23
C THR A 160 19.87 4.32 -0.32
N VAL A 161 19.64 5.62 -0.54
CA VAL A 161 18.27 6.13 -0.78
C VAL A 161 17.61 5.42 -1.97
N ALA A 162 18.37 5.13 -3.03
CA ALA A 162 17.86 4.41 -4.20
C ALA A 162 17.46 2.96 -3.85
N GLU A 163 18.27 2.27 -3.06
CA GLU A 163 17.97 0.90 -2.62
C GLU A 163 16.75 0.84 -1.71
N LEU A 164 16.57 1.82 -0.81
CA LEU A 164 15.36 1.93 -0.01
C LEU A 164 14.12 2.14 -0.89
N ILE A 165 14.20 3.03 -1.88
CA ILE A 165 13.10 3.30 -2.83
C ILE A 165 12.73 2.02 -3.59
N ASP A 166 13.72 1.30 -4.12
CA ASP A 166 13.52 0.07 -4.88
C ASP A 166 12.98 -1.05 -3.97
N LEU A 167 13.54 -1.24 -2.77
CA LEU A 167 13.06 -2.22 -1.79
C LEU A 167 11.61 -1.96 -1.41
N VAL A 168 11.23 -0.70 -1.17
CA VAL A 168 9.83 -0.35 -0.91
C VAL A 168 8.96 -0.60 -2.15
N ALA A 169 9.44 -0.35 -3.37
CA ALA A 169 8.71 -0.68 -4.59
C ALA A 169 8.46 -2.19 -4.72
N TYR A 170 9.44 -3.02 -4.36
CA TYR A 170 9.28 -4.47 -4.26
C TYR A 170 8.20 -4.85 -3.25
N LEU A 171 8.28 -4.38 -2.00
CA LEU A 171 7.27 -4.65 -0.98
C LEU A 171 5.87 -4.16 -1.39
N LYS A 172 5.78 -3.02 -2.09
CA LYS A 172 4.52 -2.50 -2.63
C LYS A 172 3.94 -3.36 -3.75
N SER A 173 4.77 -4.11 -4.48
CA SER A 173 4.31 -5.06 -5.50
C SER A 173 3.73 -6.35 -4.92
N LEU A 174 4.01 -6.66 -3.65
CA LEU A 174 3.45 -7.80 -2.92
C LEU A 174 1.99 -7.56 -2.55
N THR A 175 1.10 -7.60 -3.54
CA THR A 175 -0.36 -7.58 -3.37
C THR A 175 -0.87 -9.02 -3.35
N ALA A 176 -1.77 -9.36 -2.42
CA ALA A 176 -2.20 -10.74 -2.20
C ALA A 176 -2.89 -11.37 -3.43
N GLU A 177 -2.13 -12.06 -4.28
CA GLU A 177 -2.61 -13.03 -5.27
C GLU A 177 -1.59 -14.17 -5.41
N ALA A 178 -1.56 -15.03 -4.39
CA ALA A 178 -1.25 -16.45 -4.50
C ALA A 178 -1.97 -17.16 -3.35
N ASP A 179 -3.04 -17.86 -3.73
CA ASP A 179 -3.85 -18.79 -2.95
C ASP A 179 -5.07 -18.25 -2.18
N HIS A 180 -6.23 -18.76 -2.61
CA HIS A 180 -7.54 -18.59 -2.01
C HIS A 180 -7.62 -19.43 -0.72
N GLY A 181 -7.05 -18.91 0.37
CA GLY A 181 -7.12 -19.48 1.71
C GLY A 181 -7.72 -18.48 2.70
N ALA A 182 -8.94 -18.78 3.14
CA ALA A 182 -9.77 -17.92 3.98
C ALA A 182 -9.18 -17.63 5.36
N HIS A 183 -8.86 -16.36 5.63
CA HIS A 183 -8.92 -15.78 6.97
C HIS A 183 -9.60 -14.40 6.91
N ALA A 184 -10.86 -14.40 7.37
CA ALA A 184 -11.69 -13.28 7.79
C ALA A 184 -11.60 -11.98 6.98
N ALA A 185 -12.49 -11.86 5.99
CA ALA A 185 -12.81 -10.62 5.29
C ALA A 185 -13.23 -9.51 6.28
N GLY A 186 -12.33 -8.55 6.53
CA GLY A 186 -12.69 -7.22 6.99
C GLY A 186 -13.48 -6.51 5.90
N ALA A 187 -14.64 -5.95 6.24
CA ALA A 187 -15.55 -5.37 5.28
C ALA A 187 -14.94 -4.14 4.58
N ALA A 188 -14.80 -4.26 3.25
CA ALA A 188 -14.70 -3.21 2.24
C ALA A 188 -14.26 -1.82 2.75
N GLU A 189 -12.95 -1.58 2.86
CA GLU A 189 -12.43 -0.23 2.69
C GLU A 189 -12.64 0.17 1.23
N ALA A 190 -13.64 1.01 0.98
CA ALA A 190 -13.89 1.55 -0.35
C ALA A 190 -13.76 3.08 -0.29
N GLU A 191 -12.84 3.63 -1.09
CA GLU A 191 -12.67 5.07 -1.25
C GLU A 191 -13.32 5.55 -2.56
N ARG A 192 -13.98 6.70 -2.52
CA ARG A 192 -14.61 7.35 -3.67
C ARG A 192 -14.40 8.86 -3.63
N THR A 193 -14.16 9.47 -4.79
CA THR A 193 -14.19 10.93 -4.95
C THR A 193 -15.53 11.34 -5.56
N VAL A 194 -16.30 12.19 -4.86
CA VAL A 194 -17.59 12.70 -5.31
C VAL A 194 -17.69 14.19 -5.01
N GLY A 195 -17.84 15.00 -6.05
CA GLY A 195 -17.83 16.46 -5.91
C GLY A 195 -16.51 16.94 -5.29
N PRO A 196 -16.53 17.80 -4.25
CA PRO A 196 -15.32 18.27 -3.60
C PRO A 196 -14.74 17.28 -2.58
N TYR A 197 -15.34 16.10 -2.41
CA TYR A 197 -14.99 15.18 -1.33
C TYR A 197 -14.25 13.95 -1.82
N ARG A 198 -13.27 13.49 -1.04
CA ARG A 198 -12.78 12.11 -1.02
C ARG A 198 -13.35 11.44 0.24
N ILE A 199 -14.04 10.33 0.04
CA ILE A 199 -14.83 9.64 1.06
C ILE A 199 -14.34 8.20 1.15
N ARG A 200 -13.83 7.80 2.32
CA ARG A 200 -13.52 6.40 2.65
C ARG A 200 -14.56 5.88 3.63
N LEU A 201 -15.24 4.80 3.27
CA LEU A 201 -16.21 4.14 4.13
C LEU A 201 -15.59 2.83 4.67
N VAL A 202 -15.73 2.61 5.97
CA VAL A 202 -15.22 1.42 6.67
C VAL A 202 -16.30 0.88 7.60
N TYR A 203 -16.51 -0.43 7.61
CA TYR A 203 -17.41 -1.08 8.57
C TYR A 203 -16.63 -2.12 9.38
N HIS A 204 -16.54 -1.91 10.68
CA HIS A 204 -16.00 -2.90 11.60
C HIS A 204 -17.16 -3.78 12.09
N PRO A 205 -17.23 -5.07 11.72
CA PRO A 205 -18.26 -5.95 12.25
C PRO A 205 -18.11 -6.07 13.78
N PRO A 206 -19.18 -6.45 14.50
CA PRO A 206 -19.04 -6.71 15.93
C PRO A 206 -17.97 -7.78 16.16
N GLY A 207 -17.01 -7.47 17.03
CA GLY A 207 -15.90 -8.38 17.34
C GLY A 207 -16.42 -9.76 17.72
N THR A 208 -15.77 -10.81 17.18
CA THR A 208 -16.02 -12.20 17.56
C THR A 208 -15.81 -12.30 19.08
N PRO A 209 -16.74 -12.89 19.85
CA PRO A 209 -16.51 -13.11 21.27
C PRO A 209 -15.20 -13.88 21.44
N GLY A 210 -14.22 -13.27 22.11
CA GLY A 210 -13.01 -13.94 22.52
C GLY A 210 -13.35 -15.17 23.35
N ALA A 211 -12.56 -16.22 23.16
CA ALA A 211 -12.60 -17.46 23.91
C ALA A 211 -12.15 -17.23 25.36
N GLU A 212 -12.93 -16.50 26.14
CA GLU A 212 -12.85 -16.50 27.60
C GLU A 212 -14.16 -17.05 28.15
N GLY A 213 -14.03 -18.19 28.85
CA GLY A 213 -15.14 -18.98 29.37
C GLY A 213 -16.08 -18.15 30.23
N GLY A 214 -17.30 -17.96 29.75
CA GLY A 214 -18.36 -17.29 30.49
C GLY A 214 -19.72 -17.72 29.96
N ARG A 215 -20.47 -18.44 30.80
CA ARG A 215 -21.80 -19.06 30.61
C ARG A 215 -22.69 -18.44 29.52
N ALA A 216 -23.29 -19.34 28.73
CA ALA A 216 -24.31 -19.06 27.72
C ALA A 216 -25.57 -18.43 28.35
N GLY A 217 -25.62 -17.11 28.37
CA GLY A 217 -26.84 -16.32 28.34
C GLY A 217 -27.03 -15.76 26.93
N THR A 218 -28.28 -15.54 26.51
CA THR A 218 -28.64 -14.95 25.21
C THR A 218 -28.11 -13.51 25.07
N ARG A 219 -26.82 -13.36 24.76
CA ARG A 219 -26.21 -12.04 24.49
C ARG A 219 -26.77 -11.51 23.18
N ARG A 220 -27.54 -10.42 23.27
CA ARG A 220 -27.92 -9.58 22.13
C ARG A 220 -26.67 -9.31 21.29
N ALA A 221 -26.73 -9.61 19.99
CA ALA A 221 -25.61 -9.37 19.09
C ALA A 221 -25.16 -7.90 19.22
N ARG A 222 -23.85 -7.69 19.44
CA ARG A 222 -23.31 -6.34 19.50
C ARG A 222 -23.44 -5.70 18.10
N PRO A 223 -23.76 -4.40 18.00
CA PRO A 223 -23.69 -3.72 16.71
C PRO A 223 -22.23 -3.65 16.23
N GLY A 224 -22.03 -3.61 14.93
CA GLY A 224 -20.73 -3.20 14.37
C GLY A 224 -20.62 -1.68 14.37
N HIS A 225 -19.48 -1.16 13.94
CA HIS A 225 -19.21 0.28 13.86
C HIS A 225 -18.99 0.71 12.41
N LEU A 226 -19.81 1.64 11.91
CA LEU A 226 -19.71 2.18 10.56
C LEU A 226 -19.06 3.56 10.61
N MET A 227 -17.95 3.73 9.89
CA MET A 227 -17.15 4.96 9.84
C MET A 227 -17.11 5.53 8.43
N ALA A 228 -17.30 6.84 8.30
CA ALA A 228 -17.10 7.59 7.07
C ALA A 228 -16.06 8.70 7.29
N PHE A 229 -14.92 8.57 6.61
CA PHE A 229 -13.86 9.59 6.58
C PHE A 229 -14.11 10.51 5.39
N VAL A 230 -14.54 11.75 5.65
CA VAL A 230 -14.86 12.72 4.61
C VAL A 230 -13.80 13.82 4.59
N THR A 231 -13.04 13.88 3.49
CA THR A 231 -11.95 14.84 3.30
C THR A 231 -12.18 15.69 2.05
N ASP A 232 -11.61 16.89 2.00
CA ASP A 232 -11.55 17.69 0.78
C ASP A 232 -10.63 17.00 -0.23
N ALA A 233 -11.13 16.75 -1.44
CA ALA A 233 -10.44 15.96 -2.45
C ALA A 233 -9.11 16.58 -2.90
N VAL A 234 -8.95 17.90 -2.74
CA VAL A 234 -7.77 18.64 -3.18
C VAL A 234 -6.72 18.72 -2.06
N SER A 235 -7.12 19.16 -0.87
CA SER A 235 -6.21 19.39 0.25
C SER A 235 -6.00 18.15 1.14
N GLY A 236 -6.90 17.17 1.07
CA GLY A 236 -6.92 16.01 1.96
C GLY A 236 -7.38 16.32 3.40
N ALA A 237 -7.73 17.57 3.70
CA ALA A 237 -8.15 17.97 5.04
C ALA A 237 -9.54 17.37 5.38
N PRO A 238 -9.78 16.90 6.62
CA PRO A 238 -11.10 16.52 7.07
C PRO A 238 -12.09 17.68 6.94
N VAL A 239 -13.33 17.39 6.53
CA VAL A 239 -14.39 18.40 6.42
C VAL A 239 -15.38 18.22 7.57
N PRO A 240 -15.31 19.03 8.63
CA PRO A 240 -16.22 18.93 9.77
C PRO A 240 -17.58 19.59 9.48
N TYR A 241 -18.53 19.41 10.41
CA TYR A 241 -19.87 20.01 10.38
C TYR A 241 -20.73 19.66 9.15
N LEU A 242 -20.50 18.48 8.56
CA LEU A 242 -21.37 17.87 7.57
C LEU A 242 -22.51 17.08 8.24
N PRO A 243 -23.76 17.22 7.76
CA PRO A 243 -24.80 16.23 8.00
C PRO A 243 -24.50 14.98 7.17
N VAL A 244 -24.27 13.83 7.81
CA VAL A 244 -23.94 12.57 7.12
C VAL A 244 -24.96 11.51 7.47
N THR A 245 -25.56 10.88 6.45
CA THR A 245 -26.46 9.72 6.63
C THR A 245 -26.03 8.56 5.75
N ALA A 246 -26.18 7.34 6.26
CA ALA A 246 -25.92 6.10 5.54
C ALA A 246 -27.22 5.29 5.37
N THR A 247 -27.44 4.74 4.18
CA THR A 247 -28.59 3.90 3.87
C THR A 247 -28.11 2.57 3.26
N PRO A 248 -28.17 1.45 3.99
CA PRO A 248 -27.92 0.12 3.43
C PRO A 248 -28.90 -0.20 2.28
N ARG A 249 -28.45 -0.99 1.31
CA ARG A 249 -29.21 -1.41 0.11
C ARG A 249 -28.95 -2.87 -0.22
N GLY A 250 -29.93 -3.54 -0.85
CA GLY A 250 -29.81 -4.91 -1.37
C GLY A 250 -30.28 -6.03 -0.44
N GLY A 251 -30.51 -5.74 0.85
CA GLY A 251 -31.13 -6.65 1.82
C GLY A 251 -32.56 -6.22 2.18
N ALA A 252 -33.01 -6.58 3.39
CA ALA A 252 -34.26 -6.08 3.95
C ALA A 252 -34.28 -4.54 3.99
N ALA A 253 -35.46 -3.93 3.87
CA ALA A 253 -35.61 -2.48 3.88
C ALA A 253 -34.99 -1.88 5.16
N SER A 254 -33.96 -1.06 4.99
CA SER A 254 -33.31 -0.35 6.09
C SER A 254 -33.61 1.13 6.04
N ARG A 255 -33.83 1.73 7.22
CA ARG A 255 -33.94 3.18 7.36
C ARG A 255 -32.55 3.83 7.26
N PRO A 256 -32.45 5.09 6.78
CA PRO A 256 -31.23 5.86 6.90
C PRO A 256 -30.81 5.99 8.36
N VAL A 257 -29.51 5.88 8.62
CA VAL A 257 -28.90 6.14 9.92
C VAL A 257 -28.02 7.38 9.83
N THR A 258 -28.07 8.24 10.84
CA THR A 258 -27.22 9.43 10.92
C THR A 258 -25.88 9.07 11.54
N LEU A 259 -24.79 9.54 10.94
CA LEU A 259 -23.44 9.37 11.48
C LEU A 259 -23.04 10.65 12.21
N ALA A 260 -22.55 10.49 13.45
CA ALA A 260 -22.14 11.61 14.30
C ALA A 260 -20.64 11.91 14.10
N PRO A 261 -20.20 13.18 14.13
CA PRO A 261 -18.78 13.49 14.11
C PRO A 261 -18.11 13.01 15.40
N MET A 262 -16.97 12.34 15.28
CA MET A 262 -16.18 11.83 16.41
C MET A 262 -14.69 11.82 16.09
N VAL A 263 -13.88 11.69 17.14
CA VAL A 263 -12.42 11.57 17.08
C VAL A 263 -12.02 10.46 18.03
N ASP A 264 -11.32 9.45 17.51
CA ASP A 264 -10.69 8.36 18.25
C ASP A 264 -9.28 8.09 17.69
N ASP A 265 -8.75 6.89 17.91
CA ASP A 265 -7.47 6.41 17.39
C ASP A 265 -7.41 6.35 15.85
N HIS A 266 -8.57 6.36 15.17
CA HIS A 266 -8.64 6.49 13.71
C HIS A 266 -8.69 7.95 13.23
N GLY A 267 -8.69 8.92 14.15
CA GLY A 267 -8.77 10.35 13.85
C GLY A 267 -10.20 10.85 13.63
N PHE A 268 -10.34 12.06 13.06
CA PHE A 268 -11.67 12.63 12.83
C PHE A 268 -12.44 11.88 11.74
N HIS A 269 -13.65 11.42 12.08
CA HIS A 269 -14.56 10.76 11.15
C HIS A 269 -16.03 10.92 11.59
N TYR A 270 -16.94 10.47 10.75
CA TYR A 270 -18.36 10.36 11.07
C TYR A 270 -18.69 8.90 11.37
N GLY A 271 -19.18 8.58 12.57
CA GLY A 271 -19.37 7.21 13.04
C GLY A 271 -20.77 6.92 13.57
N VAL A 272 -21.17 5.65 13.52
CA VAL A 272 -22.38 5.14 14.19
C VAL A 272 -22.27 3.63 14.45
N ASP A 273 -22.72 3.20 15.63
CA ASP A 273 -22.93 1.79 15.91
C ASP A 273 -24.19 1.29 15.20
N VAL A 274 -24.04 0.35 14.27
CA VAL A 274 -25.14 -0.18 13.46
C VAL A 274 -24.94 -1.65 13.13
N THR A 275 -26.04 -2.40 13.06
CA THR A 275 -26.06 -3.73 12.45
C THR A 275 -26.55 -3.61 11.02
N LEU A 276 -25.68 -3.92 10.05
CA LEU A 276 -26.10 -3.97 8.65
C LEU A 276 -27.02 -5.17 8.41
N PRO A 277 -28.17 -5.00 7.72
CA PRO A 277 -29.05 -6.11 7.40
C PRO A 277 -28.34 -7.21 6.60
N ALA A 278 -28.71 -8.47 6.85
CA ALA A 278 -28.25 -9.58 6.04
C ALA A 278 -28.59 -9.34 4.55
N GLY A 279 -27.63 -9.63 3.67
CA GLY A 279 -27.77 -9.37 2.23
C GLY A 279 -27.56 -7.92 1.80
N THR A 280 -27.09 -7.02 2.67
CA THR A 280 -26.65 -5.68 2.26
C THR A 280 -25.55 -5.81 1.20
N ARG A 281 -25.80 -5.25 0.00
CA ARG A 281 -24.89 -5.25 -1.15
C ARG A 281 -24.22 -3.90 -1.36
N ALA A 282 -24.81 -2.83 -0.83
CA ALA A 282 -24.25 -1.50 -0.93
C ALA A 282 -24.69 -0.63 0.25
N VAL A 283 -23.90 0.41 0.54
CA VAL A 283 -24.26 1.50 1.44
C VAL A 283 -24.24 2.80 0.63
N VAL A 284 -25.36 3.52 0.67
CA VAL A 284 -25.49 4.85 0.06
C VAL A 284 -25.25 5.89 1.14
N LEU A 285 -24.20 6.69 0.99
CA LEU A 285 -23.87 7.79 1.89
C LEU A 285 -24.38 9.10 1.28
N ALA A 286 -25.22 9.83 2.03
CA ALA A 286 -25.64 11.18 1.67
C ALA A 286 -24.95 12.19 2.59
N ILE A 287 -24.29 13.16 1.96
CA ILE A 287 -23.58 14.26 2.61
C ILE A 287 -24.34 15.54 2.33
N GLY A 288 -24.89 16.16 3.38
CA GLY A 288 -25.60 17.43 3.29
C GLY A 288 -24.67 18.62 3.06
N ALA A 289 -25.27 19.80 2.91
CA ALA A 289 -24.51 21.05 2.87
C ALA A 289 -23.76 21.27 4.20
N ALA A 290 -22.48 21.62 4.14
CA ALA A 290 -21.70 21.89 5.34
C ALA A 290 -22.22 23.14 6.07
N ALA A 291 -22.34 23.06 7.39
CA ALA A 291 -22.61 24.23 8.23
C ALA A 291 -21.33 25.04 8.54
N LEU A 292 -20.18 24.63 8.00
CA LEU A 292 -18.89 25.30 8.17
C LEU A 292 -18.83 26.60 7.36
N ARG A 293 -18.38 27.69 8.00
CA ARG A 293 -18.02 28.92 7.29
C ARG A 293 -16.78 28.68 6.43
N THR A 294 -16.91 28.88 5.13
CA THR A 294 -15.81 28.79 4.15
C THR A 294 -15.47 30.18 3.62
N ALA A 295 -14.19 30.45 3.38
CA ALA A 295 -13.71 31.74 2.90
C ALA A 295 -12.60 31.58 1.85
N GLY A 296 -12.33 32.64 1.10
CA GLY A 296 -11.28 32.64 0.08
C GLY A 296 -11.52 31.57 -1.02
N PRO A 297 -10.47 30.87 -1.48
CA PRO A 297 -10.57 29.90 -2.59
C PRO A 297 -11.48 28.68 -2.35
N VAL A 298 -11.96 28.47 -1.12
CA VAL A 298 -12.87 27.37 -0.76
C VAL A 298 -14.30 27.84 -0.48
N ALA A 299 -14.59 29.14 -0.65
CA ALA A 299 -15.91 29.70 -0.41
C ALA A 299 -16.99 28.98 -1.23
N GLY A 300 -18.04 28.49 -0.55
CA GLY A 300 -19.18 27.80 -1.18
C GLY A 300 -18.88 26.38 -1.68
N ARG A 301 -17.65 25.88 -1.55
CA ARG A 301 -17.24 24.55 -2.06
C ARG A 301 -18.12 23.41 -1.55
N TYR A 302 -18.54 23.48 -0.30
CA TYR A 302 -19.29 22.43 0.40
C TYR A 302 -20.80 22.74 0.52
N ALA A 303 -21.32 23.70 -0.25
CA ALA A 303 -22.69 24.17 -0.13
C ALA A 303 -23.72 23.23 -0.78
N LYS A 304 -23.29 22.35 -1.69
CA LYS A 304 -24.18 21.43 -2.41
C LYS A 304 -24.11 20.03 -1.78
N PRO A 305 -25.26 19.40 -1.47
CA PRO A 305 -25.29 18.00 -1.05
C PRO A 305 -24.74 17.07 -2.13
N VAL A 306 -24.14 15.95 -1.71
CA VAL A 306 -23.68 14.89 -2.61
C VAL A 306 -24.09 13.51 -2.09
N THR A 307 -24.11 12.54 -2.98
CA THR A 307 -24.37 11.13 -2.65
C THR A 307 -23.25 10.26 -3.20
N ALA A 308 -22.75 9.33 -2.39
CA ALA A 308 -21.76 8.32 -2.79
C ALA A 308 -22.33 6.92 -2.54
N VAL A 309 -22.02 5.98 -3.44
CA VAL A 309 -22.46 4.58 -3.34
C VAL A 309 -21.22 3.70 -3.15
N PHE A 310 -21.25 2.86 -2.12
CA PHE A 310 -20.18 1.93 -1.77
C PHE A 310 -20.70 0.51 -1.81
N ASP A 311 -20.12 -0.34 -2.64
CA ASP A 311 -20.48 -1.75 -2.68
C ASP A 311 -19.91 -2.46 -1.45
N VAL A 312 -20.77 -3.21 -0.77
CA VAL A 312 -20.40 -4.10 0.34
C VAL A 312 -20.29 -5.49 -0.27
N ARG A 313 -19.05 -5.99 -0.44
CA ARG A 313 -18.86 -7.38 -0.86
C ARG A 313 -19.35 -8.28 0.28
N PRO A 314 -20.32 -9.18 0.04
CA PRO A 314 -20.67 -10.17 1.06
C PRO A 314 -19.43 -11.03 1.30
N GLY A 315 -19.01 -11.13 2.57
CA GLY A 315 -18.04 -12.15 2.97
C GLY A 315 -18.59 -13.50 2.56
N ARG A 316 -17.84 -14.24 1.75
CA ARG A 316 -18.07 -15.66 1.55
C ARG A 316 -17.41 -16.41 2.69
#